data_AF-A0A453CTL6-F1
#
_entry.id   AF-A0A453CTL6-F1
#
_cell.length_a   1.000
_cell.length_b   1.000
_cell.length_c   1.000
_cell.angle_alpha   90.00
_cell.angle_beta   90.00
_cell.angle_gamma   90.00
#
_symmetry.space_group_name_H-M   'P 1'
#
loop_
_entity.id
_entity.type
_entity.pdbx_description
1 polymer ?
#
loop_
_entity_poly.entity_id
_entity_poly.type
_entity_poly.pdbx_seq_one_letter_code
_entity_poly.pdbx_strand_id
1 'polypeptide(L)'
;MRKMMRDKALVRRLSACETMGSATTICSDKTGTLTLNQMTVVEAYFGGEKMDPPDNTQKLSAAVSTMIIEGIAQNTSGSIFEPEGGQAPEVTGSPTEKAILSWGLQLGMKFSETRSKSSILQVFPFNSEKKRGGVAVQVGDSEVHVYWKGAAELILESCTSWIDKDGSKQSMTPEKVGEFKKFIEDMAVASLRCVAFAYRPCEMSDVPKEDQRADWVLPEDNLIMLGIVGIKDPCRPGVQDSIRLCAAAGIKVRMVTGDNLQTARAIALECGILTDPNVSEPTIIEGKTFRELSDLEREEVADKISVMGRSSPNDKLLLVKALRNRGHVVAVTGDGTNDAPALHEADIGLSMGIQGTEVAKESSDIIILDDNFATLVRVVRWGRSVYANIQKFIQFQLTVNVAALIINVVSAVSSGDVPLNAVQLLWVNLIMDTLGALALATEPPNNHLMQRPPVGRREPLITNIMWRNLLIMAFYQVAILLTLTFKGLTLLRLEHDNPAHAEILKNTFIFNTFVLCQVFSEFNARKPDELNIFKGIAGNKLFIAIIAITVVLQVLIIEFLGKFTTTVRLSWQLWLVSIGLAFVSWPLALVGKLIPVPDRPFLDMFTCCCPGKKEA
;
A
#
# COMPACT_ATOMS: atom_id res chain seq x y z
N MET A 1 -4.33 12.28 8.34
CA MET A 1 -3.35 11.90 9.38
C MET A 1 -3.90 11.01 10.49
N ARG A 2 -4.63 11.51 11.51
CA ARG A 2 -5.10 10.68 12.64
C ARG A 2 -5.86 9.41 12.21
N LYS A 3 -6.65 9.49 11.13
CA LYS A 3 -7.35 8.33 10.56
C LYS A 3 -6.39 7.34 9.88
N MET A 4 -5.42 7.80 9.10
CA MET A 4 -4.37 6.95 8.50
C MET A 4 -3.48 6.27 9.55
N MET A 5 -3.14 6.97 10.63
CA MET A 5 -2.36 6.40 11.74
C MET A 5 -3.11 5.25 12.43
N ARG A 6 -4.44 5.34 12.58
CA ARG A 6 -5.27 4.22 13.05
C ARG A 6 -5.25 3.05 12.07
N ASP A 7 -5.20 3.35 10.77
CA ASP A 7 -5.03 2.36 9.69
C ASP A 7 -3.56 1.91 9.51
N LYS A 8 -2.71 2.11 10.54
CA LYS A 8 -1.29 1.67 10.59
C LYS A 8 -0.36 2.36 9.60
N ALA A 9 -0.73 3.53 9.08
CA ALA A 9 0.15 4.36 8.23
C ALA A 9 0.49 5.69 8.92
N LEU A 10 1.78 5.86 9.27
CA LEU A 10 2.30 7.09 9.86
C LEU A 10 2.82 8.02 8.75
N VAL A 11 2.16 9.16 8.57
CA VAL A 11 2.55 10.18 7.59
C VAL A 11 3.52 11.17 8.23
N ARG A 12 4.74 11.28 7.70
CA ARG A 12 5.76 12.26 8.12
C ARG A 12 5.66 13.55 7.32
N ARG A 13 5.44 13.46 6.01
CA ARG A 13 5.23 14.62 5.12
C ARG A 13 3.77 14.69 4.66
N LEU A 14 3.12 15.83 4.91
CA LEU A 14 1.70 16.03 4.58
C LEU A 14 1.40 15.90 3.09
N SER A 15 2.26 16.46 2.24
CA SER A 15 2.11 16.41 0.78
C SER A 15 2.13 14.98 0.26
N ALA A 16 2.93 14.08 0.84
CA ALA A 16 3.03 12.69 0.40
C ALA A 16 1.70 11.93 0.48
N CYS A 17 0.84 12.28 1.45
CA CYS A 17 -0.51 11.73 1.54
C CYS A 17 -1.35 12.04 0.29
N GLU A 18 -1.27 13.27 -0.22
CA GLU A 18 -1.98 13.69 -1.43
C GLU A 18 -1.33 13.06 -2.67
N THR A 19 0.00 13.17 -2.80
CA THR A 19 0.76 12.67 -3.95
C THR A 19 0.54 11.17 -4.17
N MET A 20 0.38 10.39 -3.09
CA MET A 20 0.08 8.95 -3.19
C MET A 20 -1.24 8.65 -3.92
N GLY A 21 -2.20 9.58 -3.90
CA GLY A 21 -3.44 9.46 -4.67
C GLY A 21 -3.22 9.45 -6.18
N SER A 22 -2.15 10.12 -6.63
CA SER A 22 -1.74 10.24 -8.04
C SER A 22 -0.64 9.27 -8.43
N ALA A 23 -0.23 8.36 -7.55
CA ALA A 23 0.79 7.36 -7.83
C ALA A 23 0.40 6.50 -9.04
N THR A 24 1.30 6.43 -10.03
CA THR A 24 1.12 5.63 -11.26
C THR A 24 1.94 4.35 -11.23
N THR A 25 3.01 4.34 -10.43
CA THR A 25 3.90 3.20 -10.27
C THR A 25 4.37 3.06 -8.84
N ILE A 26 4.58 1.82 -8.42
CA ILE A 26 5.18 1.47 -7.13
C ILE A 26 6.39 0.60 -7.42
N CYS A 27 7.58 1.10 -7.11
CA CYS A 27 8.81 0.32 -7.13
C CYS A 27 9.00 -0.29 -5.74
N SER A 28 8.83 -1.60 -5.65
CA SER A 28 8.87 -2.33 -4.39
C SER A 28 10.14 -3.15 -4.27
N ASP A 29 10.82 -3.05 -3.12
CA ASP A 29 11.75 -4.11 -2.74
C ASP A 29 11.00 -5.43 -2.52
N LYS A 30 11.72 -6.54 -2.66
CA LYS A 30 11.20 -7.89 -2.46
C LYS A 30 11.30 -8.29 -0.99
N THR A 31 12.50 -8.22 -0.42
CA THR A 31 12.80 -8.73 0.92
C THR A 31 12.14 -7.84 1.95
N GLY A 32 11.44 -8.43 2.92
CA GLY A 32 10.81 -7.69 4.02
C GLY A 32 9.61 -6.83 3.62
N THR A 33 9.42 -6.57 2.33
CA THR A 33 8.28 -5.82 1.80
C THR A 33 7.22 -6.74 1.19
N LEU A 34 7.57 -7.50 0.15
CA LEU A 34 6.64 -8.45 -0.50
C LEU A 34 6.67 -9.81 0.20
N THR A 35 7.83 -10.18 0.75
CA THR A 35 8.05 -11.41 1.49
C THR A 35 8.15 -11.15 2.99
N LEU A 36 8.05 -12.22 3.80
CA LEU A 36 8.15 -12.11 5.26
C LEU A 36 9.57 -11.80 5.76
N ASN A 37 10.59 -11.91 4.90
CA ASN A 37 12.01 -11.94 5.28
C ASN A 37 12.27 -13.04 6.32
N GLN A 38 11.57 -14.16 6.17
CA GLN A 38 11.65 -15.33 7.04
C GLN A 38 11.70 -16.56 6.18
N MET A 39 12.88 -17.18 6.09
CA MET A 39 13.04 -18.44 5.37
C MET A 39 12.21 -19.52 6.07
N THR A 40 11.42 -20.26 5.30
CA THR A 40 10.54 -21.34 5.79
C THR A 40 10.69 -22.56 4.90
N VAL A 41 10.54 -23.75 5.50
CA VAL A 41 10.45 -25.00 4.75
C VAL A 41 9.07 -25.06 4.12
N VAL A 42 9.01 -25.16 2.79
CA VAL A 42 7.76 -25.20 2.02
C VAL A 42 7.54 -26.59 1.44
N GLU A 43 8.60 -27.28 1.05
CA GLU A 43 8.54 -28.66 0.59
C GLU A 43 9.49 -29.54 1.38
N ALA A 44 9.10 -30.79 1.58
CA ALA A 44 9.88 -31.79 2.29
C ALA A 44 9.69 -33.15 1.62
N TYR A 45 10.78 -33.91 1.49
CA TYR A 45 10.78 -35.26 0.94
C TYR A 45 11.53 -36.17 1.91
N PHE A 46 10.80 -37.11 2.51
CA PHE A 46 11.30 -38.02 3.54
C PHE A 46 10.64 -39.39 3.38
N GLY A 47 11.37 -40.45 3.75
CA GLY A 47 10.83 -41.81 3.70
C GLY A 47 10.40 -42.27 2.30
N GLY A 48 11.02 -41.71 1.24
CA GLY A 48 10.75 -42.08 -0.15
C GLY A 48 9.54 -41.40 -0.79
N GLU A 49 8.87 -40.45 -0.12
CA GLU A 49 7.72 -39.71 -0.65
C GLU A 49 7.80 -38.20 -0.34
N LYS A 50 7.09 -37.40 -1.15
CA LYS A 50 6.85 -35.97 -0.86
C LYS A 50 5.84 -35.83 0.27
N MET A 51 6.18 -35.00 1.25
CA MET A 51 5.32 -34.69 2.39
C MET A 51 4.38 -33.53 2.07
N ASP A 52 3.09 -33.69 2.36
CA ASP A 52 2.06 -32.65 2.22
C ASP A 52 1.03 -32.79 3.35
N PRO A 53 0.97 -31.85 4.32
CA PRO A 53 1.88 -30.71 4.52
C PRO A 53 3.30 -31.17 4.95
N PRO A 54 4.33 -30.31 4.83
CA PRO A 54 5.74 -30.70 5.03
C PRO A 54 6.11 -31.13 6.46
N ASP A 55 5.24 -30.88 7.44
CA ASP A 55 5.37 -31.22 8.86
C ASP A 55 4.65 -32.53 9.25
N ASN A 56 4.05 -33.25 8.28
CA ASN A 56 3.22 -34.42 8.57
C ASN A 56 4.04 -35.67 8.99
N THR A 57 4.40 -35.79 10.27
CA THR A 57 5.15 -36.94 10.80
C THR A 57 4.34 -38.24 10.89
N GLN A 58 3.01 -38.23 10.66
CA GLN A 58 2.16 -39.42 10.84
C GLN A 58 2.46 -40.55 9.83
N LYS A 59 3.08 -40.22 8.70
CA LYS A 59 3.47 -41.19 7.66
C LYS A 59 4.83 -41.86 7.91
N LEU A 60 5.59 -41.39 8.90
CA LEU A 60 6.95 -41.84 9.16
C LEU A 60 7.00 -42.73 10.40
N SER A 61 7.86 -43.75 10.41
CA SER A 61 8.11 -44.52 11.62
C SER A 61 8.79 -43.64 12.68
N ALA A 62 8.52 -43.93 13.96
CA ALA A 62 9.10 -43.18 15.08
C ALA A 62 10.65 -43.16 15.06
N ALA A 63 11.28 -44.20 14.51
CA ALA A 63 12.73 -44.28 14.36
C ALA A 63 13.25 -43.25 13.34
N VAL A 64 12.59 -43.11 12.19
CA VAL A 64 12.96 -42.14 11.15
C VAL A 64 12.76 -40.71 11.63
N SER A 65 11.63 -40.42 12.28
CA SER A 65 11.39 -39.10 12.87
C SER A 65 12.44 -38.74 13.92
N THR A 66 12.87 -39.70 14.74
CA THR A 66 13.91 -39.47 15.76
C THR A 66 15.26 -39.16 15.13
N MET A 67 15.68 -39.90 14.09
CA MET A 67 16.93 -39.62 13.37
C MET A 67 16.94 -38.26 12.68
N ILE A 68 15.81 -37.86 12.08
CA ILE A 68 15.67 -36.53 11.46
C ILE A 68 15.76 -35.44 12.52
N ILE A 69 15.04 -35.60 13.64
CA ILE A 69 15.05 -34.63 14.75
C ILE A 69 16.44 -34.50 15.36
N GLU A 70 17.15 -35.62 15.58
CA GLU A 70 18.53 -35.63 16.06
C GLU A 70 19.47 -34.92 15.07
N GLY A 71 19.38 -35.26 13.78
CA GLY A 71 20.17 -34.63 12.73
C GLY A 71 19.93 -33.12 12.64
N ILE A 72 18.68 -32.66 12.77
CA ILE A 72 18.34 -31.24 12.79
C ILE A 72 18.90 -30.56 14.05
N ALA A 73 18.69 -31.12 15.23
CA ALA A 73 19.08 -30.51 16.50
C ALA A 73 20.60 -30.43 16.69
N GLN A 74 21.33 -31.43 16.19
CA GLN A 74 22.78 -31.52 16.38
C GLN A 74 23.56 -30.85 15.25
N ASN A 75 23.07 -30.91 14.01
CA ASN A 75 23.76 -30.33 12.86
C ASN A 75 23.38 -28.85 12.66
N THR A 76 22.83 -28.15 13.65
CA THR A 76 22.49 -26.72 13.55
C THR A 76 23.23 -25.92 14.61
N SER A 77 23.80 -24.77 14.21
CA SER A 77 24.51 -23.87 15.12
C SER A 77 23.55 -22.96 15.90
N GLY A 78 22.29 -22.88 15.47
CA GLY A 78 21.26 -22.06 16.09
C GLY A 78 20.83 -22.55 17.47
N SER A 79 20.19 -21.66 18.23
CA SER A 79 19.56 -21.98 19.51
C SER A 79 18.10 -21.60 19.49
N ILE A 80 17.31 -22.29 20.33
CA ILE A 80 15.90 -22.03 20.53
C ILE A 80 15.71 -21.53 21.95
N PHE A 81 15.12 -20.36 22.10
CA PHE A 81 14.77 -19.77 23.38
C PHE A 81 13.25 -19.77 23.52
N GLU A 82 12.74 -20.41 24.57
CA GLU A 82 11.32 -20.41 24.91
C GLU A 82 11.07 -19.31 25.95
N PRO A 83 10.36 -18.21 25.61
CA PRO A 83 10.06 -17.15 26.57
C PRO A 83 9.08 -17.66 27.64
N GLU A 84 9.32 -17.31 28.91
CA GLU A 84 8.35 -17.53 29.98
C GLU A 84 7.09 -16.70 29.71
N GLY A 85 5.97 -17.36 29.37
CA GLY A 85 4.69 -16.69 29.12
C GLY A 85 3.87 -17.18 27.91
N GLY A 86 4.25 -18.28 27.26
CA GLY A 86 3.48 -18.86 26.16
C GLY A 86 3.57 -18.10 24.83
N GLN A 87 4.60 -17.26 24.67
CA GLN A 87 4.94 -16.67 23.37
C GLN A 87 5.62 -17.71 22.46
N ALA A 88 5.61 -17.47 21.15
CA ALA A 88 6.27 -18.35 20.19
C ALA A 88 7.78 -18.44 20.47
N PRO A 89 8.40 -19.62 20.31
CA PRO A 89 9.84 -19.81 20.55
C PRO A 89 10.68 -18.95 19.61
N GLU A 90 11.68 -18.27 20.17
CA GLU A 90 12.62 -17.45 19.40
C GLU A 90 13.78 -18.33 18.90
N VAL A 91 13.96 -18.36 17.58
CA VAL A 91 15.00 -19.17 16.93
C VAL A 91 16.13 -18.26 16.46
N THR A 92 17.35 -18.53 16.93
CA THR A 92 18.58 -17.85 16.52
C THR A 92 19.37 -18.70 15.51
N GLY A 93 20.26 -18.07 14.74
CA GLY A 93 21.08 -18.75 13.72
C GLY A 93 21.02 -18.09 12.34
N SER A 94 21.67 -18.70 11.35
CA SER A 94 21.57 -18.23 9.95
C SER A 94 20.13 -18.41 9.41
N PRO A 95 19.68 -17.65 8.39
CA PRO A 95 18.31 -17.75 7.87
C PRO A 95 17.89 -19.18 7.48
N THR A 96 18.81 -19.93 6.87
CA THR A 96 18.56 -21.33 6.50
C THR A 96 18.45 -22.24 7.72
N GLU A 97 19.29 -22.06 8.74
CA GLU A 97 19.21 -22.85 9.97
C GLU A 97 17.98 -22.50 10.79
N LYS A 98 17.59 -21.22 10.85
CA LYS A 98 16.34 -20.80 11.49
C LYS A 98 15.14 -21.48 10.86
N ALA A 99 15.10 -21.57 9.53
CA ALA A 99 14.03 -22.25 8.80
C ALA A 99 13.96 -23.75 9.17
N ILE A 100 15.11 -24.43 9.17
CA ILE A 100 15.22 -25.85 9.48
C ILE A 100 14.87 -26.13 10.95
N LEU A 101 15.34 -25.31 11.88
CA LEU A 101 15.05 -25.43 13.31
C LEU A 101 13.56 -25.18 13.61
N SER A 102 12.98 -24.15 12.98
CA SER A 102 11.54 -23.85 13.11
C SER A 102 10.69 -25.00 12.57
N TRP A 103 11.11 -25.60 11.45
CA TRP A 103 10.47 -26.78 10.91
C TRP A 103 10.64 -28.00 11.83
N GLY A 104 11.82 -28.20 12.43
CA GLY A 104 12.03 -29.22 13.47
C GLY A 104 11.05 -29.09 14.63
N LEU A 105 10.79 -27.88 15.13
CA LEU A 105 9.79 -27.63 16.17
C LEU A 105 8.37 -28.03 15.73
N GLN A 106 8.00 -27.77 14.47
CA GLN A 106 6.72 -28.18 13.89
C GLN A 106 6.58 -29.71 13.82
N LEU A 107 7.70 -30.42 13.59
CA LEU A 107 7.75 -31.89 13.64
C LEU A 107 7.62 -32.48 15.06
N GLY A 108 7.54 -31.64 16.10
CA GLY A 108 7.47 -32.07 17.50
C GLY A 108 8.82 -32.20 18.19
N MET A 109 9.89 -31.61 17.62
CA MET A 109 11.22 -31.61 18.24
C MET A 109 11.20 -30.85 19.57
N LYS A 110 11.66 -31.52 20.62
CA LYS A 110 12.05 -30.87 21.88
C LYS A 110 13.55 -30.62 21.86
N PHE A 111 13.95 -29.39 21.56
CA PHE A 111 15.34 -29.04 21.27
C PHE A 111 16.30 -29.38 22.42
N SER A 112 15.99 -28.94 23.64
CA SER A 112 16.85 -29.17 24.82
C SER A 112 16.96 -30.65 25.20
N GLU A 113 15.86 -31.40 25.13
CA GLU A 113 15.85 -32.85 25.41
C GLU A 113 16.61 -33.65 24.34
N THR A 114 16.53 -33.25 23.08
CA THR A 114 17.23 -33.94 21.98
C THR A 114 18.73 -33.69 22.08
N ARG A 115 19.13 -32.46 22.42
CA ARG A 115 20.55 -32.13 22.57
C ARG A 115 21.23 -32.78 23.76
N SER A 116 20.51 -33.06 24.84
CA SER A 116 21.07 -33.70 26.04
C SER A 116 21.23 -35.21 25.92
N LYS A 117 20.54 -35.85 24.97
CA LYS A 117 20.59 -37.31 24.75
C LYS A 117 21.88 -37.79 24.08
N SER A 118 22.58 -36.93 23.36
CA SER A 118 23.78 -37.29 22.60
C SER A 118 24.90 -36.28 22.83
N SER A 119 26.14 -36.74 22.94
CA SER A 119 27.31 -35.86 23.08
C SER A 119 27.95 -35.58 21.73
N ILE A 120 28.34 -34.33 21.48
CA ILE A 120 29.02 -33.94 20.24
C ILE A 120 30.50 -34.35 20.34
N LEU A 121 30.95 -35.18 19.39
CA LEU A 121 32.35 -35.62 19.31
C LEU A 121 33.20 -34.68 18.45
N GLN A 122 32.68 -34.29 17.28
CA GLN A 122 33.39 -33.43 16.33
C GLN A 122 32.39 -32.68 15.45
N VAL A 123 32.70 -31.42 15.14
CA VAL A 123 31.89 -30.56 14.26
C VAL A 123 32.71 -30.12 13.07
N PHE A 124 32.21 -30.37 11.86
CA PHE A 124 32.70 -29.77 10.64
C PHE A 124 31.77 -28.59 10.25
N PRO A 125 32.16 -27.34 10.56
CA PRO A 125 31.33 -26.18 10.28
C PRO A 125 31.09 -26.05 8.77
N PHE A 126 29.98 -25.38 8.42
CA PHE A 126 29.63 -25.20 7.01
C PHE A 126 30.76 -24.52 6.24
N ASN A 127 31.30 -25.21 5.24
CA ASN A 127 32.33 -24.67 4.36
C ASN A 127 31.69 -24.18 3.06
N SER A 128 31.91 -22.92 2.68
CA SER A 128 31.30 -22.31 1.48
C SER A 128 31.79 -22.89 0.16
N GLU A 129 33.01 -23.42 0.10
CA GLU A 129 33.56 -24.08 -1.09
C GLU A 129 32.95 -25.47 -1.27
N LYS A 130 32.92 -26.27 -0.17
CA LYS A 130 32.32 -27.61 -0.17
C LYS A 130 30.78 -27.60 -0.11
N LYS A 131 30.17 -26.46 0.26
CA LYS A 131 28.72 -26.23 0.45
C LYS A 131 28.02 -27.29 1.32
N ARG A 132 28.72 -27.83 2.32
CA ARG A 132 28.22 -28.81 3.29
C ARG A 132 28.81 -28.58 4.68
N GLY A 133 28.11 -29.08 5.70
CA GLY A 133 28.53 -29.11 7.09
C GLY A 133 28.09 -30.42 7.73
N GLY A 134 28.82 -30.89 8.75
CA GLY A 134 28.55 -32.16 9.39
C GLY A 134 28.89 -32.18 10.87
N VAL A 135 28.31 -33.14 11.59
CA VAL A 135 28.55 -33.35 13.02
C VAL A 135 28.60 -34.84 13.32
N ALA A 136 29.58 -35.26 14.11
CA ALA A 136 29.60 -36.59 14.72
C ALA A 136 29.05 -36.48 16.15
N VAL A 137 28.04 -37.29 16.45
CA VAL A 137 27.44 -37.39 17.77
C VAL A 137 27.52 -38.81 18.29
N GLN A 138 27.80 -38.95 19.58
CA GLN A 138 27.75 -40.23 20.27
C GLN A 138 26.35 -40.41 20.86
N VAL A 139 25.72 -41.54 20.53
CA VAL A 139 24.40 -41.93 21.01
C VAL A 139 24.58 -43.15 21.92
N GLY A 140 24.35 -42.96 23.22
CA GLY A 140 24.66 -43.99 24.24
C GLY A 140 26.16 -44.29 24.35
N ASP A 141 26.50 -45.51 24.77
CA ASP A 141 27.89 -45.88 25.10
C ASP A 141 28.70 -46.43 23.91
N SER A 142 28.07 -46.78 22.78
CA SER A 142 28.76 -47.55 21.72
C SER A 142 28.46 -47.14 20.27
N GLU A 143 27.43 -46.32 20.02
CA GLU A 143 27.04 -45.92 18.67
C GLU A 143 27.42 -44.46 18.38
N VAL A 144 27.92 -44.21 17.17
CA VAL A 144 28.28 -42.87 16.70
C VAL A 144 27.51 -42.58 15.43
N HIS A 145 26.74 -41.50 15.42
CA HIS A 145 26.01 -41.02 14.25
C HIS A 145 26.71 -39.80 13.66
N VAL A 146 27.05 -39.90 12.37
CA VAL A 146 27.59 -38.77 11.60
C VAL A 146 26.47 -38.19 10.74
N TYR A 147 26.06 -36.96 11.04
CA TYR A 147 25.04 -36.24 10.31
C TYR A 147 25.66 -35.22 9.36
N TRP A 148 25.15 -35.15 8.14
CA TRP A 148 25.55 -34.19 7.11
C TRP A 148 24.37 -33.36 6.64
N LYS A 149 24.62 -32.07 6.39
CA LYS A 149 23.68 -31.13 5.77
C LYS A 149 24.39 -30.35 4.68
N GLY A 150 23.71 -30.03 3.60
CA GLY A 150 24.33 -29.24 2.53
C GLY A 150 23.44 -29.04 1.32
N ALA A 151 24.04 -28.54 0.24
CA ALA A 151 23.37 -28.46 -1.05
C ALA A 151 22.89 -29.85 -1.49
N ALA A 152 21.63 -29.95 -1.94
CA ALA A 152 21.00 -31.23 -2.18
C ALA A 152 21.72 -32.11 -3.21
N GLU A 153 22.20 -31.50 -4.30
CA GLU A 153 22.96 -32.18 -5.36
C GLU A 153 24.25 -32.82 -4.84
N LEU A 154 25.02 -32.07 -4.04
CA LEU A 154 26.32 -32.51 -3.53
C LEU A 154 26.20 -33.63 -2.48
N ILE A 155 25.18 -33.55 -1.62
CA ILE A 155 24.94 -34.62 -0.65
C ILE A 155 24.43 -35.88 -1.35
N LEU A 156 23.57 -35.73 -2.37
CA LEU A 156 23.05 -36.84 -3.14
C LEU A 156 24.17 -37.63 -3.85
N GLU A 157 25.20 -36.95 -4.37
CA GLU A 157 26.37 -37.59 -4.98
C GLU A 157 27.18 -38.46 -4.00
N SER A 158 27.18 -38.11 -2.71
CA SER A 158 27.86 -38.86 -1.66
C SER A 158 27.00 -39.98 -1.03
N CYS A 159 25.73 -40.09 -1.41
CA CYS A 159 24.78 -41.07 -0.85
C CYS A 159 24.80 -42.41 -1.62
N THR A 160 24.94 -43.51 -0.88
CA THR A 160 24.91 -44.89 -1.43
C THR A 160 23.66 -45.67 -1.05
N SER A 161 22.88 -45.15 -0.11
CA SER A 161 21.63 -45.75 0.37
C SER A 161 20.66 -44.65 0.80
N TRP A 162 19.39 -45.00 1.01
CA TRP A 162 18.36 -44.09 1.52
C TRP A 162 17.49 -44.80 2.56
N ILE A 163 16.80 -44.03 3.40
CA ILE A 163 15.84 -44.55 4.39
C ILE A 163 14.42 -44.51 3.83
N ASP A 164 13.75 -45.66 3.90
CA ASP A 164 12.31 -45.79 3.62
C ASP A 164 11.45 -45.37 4.82
N LYS A 165 10.14 -45.17 4.61
CA LYS A 165 9.17 -44.77 5.66
C LYS A 165 9.19 -45.65 6.90
N ASP A 166 9.48 -46.94 6.73
CA ASP A 166 9.52 -47.94 7.79
C ASP A 166 10.84 -47.91 8.59
N GLY A 167 11.84 -47.14 8.14
CA GLY A 167 13.19 -47.10 8.70
C GLY A 167 14.14 -48.12 8.09
N SER A 168 13.71 -48.91 7.10
CA SER A 168 14.58 -49.86 6.40
C SER A 168 15.56 -49.13 5.48
N LYS A 169 16.83 -49.51 5.56
CA LYS A 169 17.89 -49.04 4.65
C LYS A 169 17.73 -49.70 3.29
N GLN A 170 17.52 -48.91 2.24
CA GLN A 170 17.46 -49.37 0.85
C GLN A 170 18.69 -48.89 0.07
N SER A 171 19.18 -49.71 -0.85
CA SER A 171 20.30 -49.33 -1.72
C SER A 171 19.87 -48.26 -2.72
N MET A 172 20.78 -47.36 -3.08
CA MET A 172 20.51 -46.29 -4.03
C MET A 172 20.55 -46.82 -5.47
N THR A 173 19.38 -47.15 -6.05
CA THR A 173 19.28 -47.59 -7.45
C THR A 173 19.37 -46.40 -8.42
N PRO A 174 19.83 -46.60 -9.68
CA PRO A 174 19.88 -45.52 -10.68
C PRO A 174 18.54 -44.82 -10.90
N GLU A 175 17.45 -45.58 -10.82
CA GLU A 175 16.07 -45.08 -10.92
C GLU A 175 15.74 -44.13 -9.76
N LYS A 176 16.09 -44.50 -8.52
CA LYS A 176 15.83 -43.67 -7.34
C LYS A 176 16.71 -42.41 -7.31
N VAL A 177 17.96 -42.50 -7.78
CA VAL A 177 18.80 -41.30 -8.00
C VAL A 177 18.13 -40.35 -8.99
N GLY A 178 17.59 -40.88 -10.09
CA GLY A 178 16.84 -40.10 -11.07
C GLY A 178 15.62 -39.41 -10.47
N GLU A 179 14.89 -40.09 -9.59
CA GLU A 179 13.75 -39.51 -8.87
C GLU A 179 14.17 -38.36 -7.95
N PHE A 180 15.23 -38.54 -7.13
CA PHE A 180 15.73 -37.48 -6.27
C PHE A 180 16.25 -36.28 -7.06
N LYS A 181 16.97 -36.51 -8.16
CA LYS A 181 17.44 -35.44 -9.05
C LYS A 181 16.27 -34.65 -9.63
N LYS A 182 15.25 -35.35 -10.14
CA LYS A 182 14.04 -34.73 -10.66
C LYS A 182 13.33 -33.91 -9.57
N PHE A 183 13.25 -34.42 -8.35
CA PHE A 183 12.65 -33.68 -7.24
C PHE A 183 13.43 -32.41 -6.88
N ILE A 184 14.76 -32.46 -6.89
CA ILE A 184 15.64 -31.28 -6.71
C ILE A 184 15.42 -30.27 -7.85
N GLU A 185 15.32 -30.73 -9.09
CA GLU A 185 15.04 -29.89 -10.26
C GLU A 185 13.67 -29.22 -10.15
N ASP A 186 12.62 -29.97 -9.80
CA ASP A 186 11.26 -29.45 -9.62
C ASP A 186 11.22 -28.37 -8.52
N MET A 187 11.91 -28.60 -7.39
CA MET A 187 12.06 -27.61 -6.32
C MET A 187 12.85 -26.38 -6.78
N ALA A 188 13.91 -26.56 -7.58
CA ALA A 188 14.68 -25.46 -8.14
C ALA A 188 13.85 -24.62 -9.12
N VAL A 189 12.99 -25.25 -9.94
CA VAL A 189 12.03 -24.56 -10.82
C VAL A 189 11.04 -23.74 -10.00
N ALA A 190 10.57 -24.25 -8.86
CA ALA A 190 9.77 -23.52 -7.90
C ALA A 190 10.56 -22.44 -7.10
N SER A 191 11.84 -22.22 -7.45
CA SER A 191 12.75 -21.28 -6.78
C SER A 191 12.96 -21.56 -5.28
N LEU A 192 12.88 -22.83 -4.90
CA LEU A 192 13.20 -23.30 -3.56
C LEU A 192 14.71 -23.54 -3.43
N ARG A 193 15.30 -23.10 -2.33
CA ARG A 193 16.65 -23.48 -1.95
C ARG A 193 16.61 -24.90 -1.38
N CYS A 194 17.17 -25.85 -2.12
CA CYS A 194 17.19 -27.26 -1.75
C CYS A 194 18.33 -27.57 -0.77
N VAL A 195 17.99 -28.09 0.41
CA VAL A 195 18.94 -28.57 1.41
C VAL A 195 18.67 -30.04 1.67
N ALA A 196 19.72 -30.86 1.64
CA ALA A 196 19.61 -32.27 1.92
C ALA A 196 20.23 -32.63 3.28
N PHE A 197 19.67 -33.67 3.89
CA PHE A 197 20.17 -34.28 5.12
C PHE A 197 20.57 -35.72 4.84
N ALA A 198 21.74 -36.10 5.33
CA ALA A 198 22.21 -37.48 5.27
C ALA A 198 22.79 -37.90 6.62
N TYR A 199 22.81 -39.20 6.86
CA TYR A 199 23.41 -39.78 8.06
C TYR A 199 24.30 -40.96 7.70
N ARG A 200 25.25 -41.26 8.58
CA ARG A 200 26.08 -42.46 8.52
C ARG A 200 26.29 -43.00 9.93
N PRO A 201 25.91 -44.26 10.22
CA PRO A 201 26.28 -44.91 11.46
C PRO A 201 27.76 -45.33 11.41
N CYS A 202 28.45 -45.13 12.53
CA CYS A 202 29.84 -45.53 12.77
C CYS A 202 29.91 -46.23 14.13
N GLU A 203 30.83 -47.18 14.28
CA GLU A 203 31.12 -47.78 15.58
C GLU A 203 32.15 -46.93 16.34
N MET A 204 32.13 -46.98 17.67
CA MET A 204 33.09 -46.24 18.50
C MET A 204 34.55 -46.67 18.22
N SER A 205 34.78 -47.86 17.66
CA SER A 205 36.08 -48.34 17.20
C SER A 205 36.64 -47.59 15.99
N ASP A 206 35.76 -47.01 15.16
CA ASP A 206 36.15 -46.26 13.96
C ASP A 206 36.48 -44.79 14.28
N VAL A 207 36.22 -44.36 15.52
CA VAL A 207 36.47 -42.99 15.98
C VAL A 207 37.87 -42.88 16.60
N PRO A 208 38.68 -41.89 16.19
CA PRO A 208 39.98 -41.66 16.81
C PRO A 208 39.87 -41.39 18.31
N LYS A 209 40.91 -41.80 19.06
CA LYS A 209 41.05 -41.48 20.49
C LYS A 209 41.06 -39.97 20.70
N GLU A 210 40.71 -39.56 21.92
CA GLU A 210 40.47 -38.17 22.33
C GLU A 210 41.57 -37.19 21.88
N ASP A 211 42.84 -37.61 21.94
CA ASP A 211 44.02 -36.83 21.56
C ASP A 211 44.15 -36.54 20.04
N GLN A 212 43.46 -37.29 19.18
CA GLN A 212 43.48 -37.16 17.71
C GLN A 212 42.16 -36.67 17.12
N ARG A 213 41.15 -36.37 17.97
CA ARG A 213 39.83 -35.92 17.52
C ARG A 213 39.86 -34.57 16.81
N ALA A 214 40.79 -33.69 17.17
CA ALA A 214 40.90 -32.35 16.58
C ALA A 214 41.18 -32.39 15.06
N ASP A 215 41.98 -33.36 14.59
CA ASP A 215 42.35 -33.53 13.19
C ASP A 215 41.49 -34.57 12.46
N TRP A 216 40.45 -35.11 13.12
CA TRP A 216 39.60 -36.13 12.53
C TRP A 216 38.73 -35.54 11.41
N VAL A 217 38.94 -36.05 10.20
CA VAL A 217 38.08 -35.77 9.05
C VAL A 217 36.85 -36.66 9.12
N LEU A 218 35.68 -36.06 9.24
CA LEU A 218 34.40 -36.77 9.24
C LEU A 218 34.26 -37.57 7.92
N PRO A 219 33.76 -38.82 7.96
CA PRO A 219 33.52 -39.60 6.75
C PRO A 219 32.54 -38.89 5.82
N GLU A 220 32.99 -38.56 4.60
CA GLU A 220 32.18 -37.87 3.58
C GLU A 220 31.50 -38.86 2.60
N ASP A 221 31.92 -40.12 2.58
CA ASP A 221 31.43 -41.15 1.65
C ASP A 221 30.43 -42.13 2.29
N ASN A 222 29.77 -42.97 1.48
CA ASN A 222 28.80 -43.99 1.90
C ASN A 222 27.68 -43.45 2.79
N LEU A 223 27.18 -42.25 2.48
CA LEU A 223 26.11 -41.63 3.25
C LEU A 223 24.77 -42.29 2.95
N ILE A 224 23.86 -42.20 3.92
CA ILE A 224 22.49 -42.64 3.80
C ILE A 224 21.59 -41.41 3.76
N MET A 225 20.82 -41.25 2.69
CA MET A 225 19.93 -40.11 2.49
C MET A 225 18.77 -40.17 3.49
N LEU A 226 18.62 -39.11 4.30
CA LEU A 226 17.48 -38.95 5.21
C LEU A 226 16.31 -38.26 4.50
N GLY A 227 16.61 -37.18 3.78
CA GLY A 227 15.60 -36.43 3.04
C GLY A 227 16.10 -35.09 2.52
N ILE A 228 15.21 -34.42 1.80
CA ILE A 228 15.48 -33.14 1.13
C ILE A 228 14.38 -32.16 1.50
N VAL A 229 14.75 -30.93 1.82
CA VAL A 229 13.82 -29.84 2.09
C VAL A 229 14.04 -28.69 1.11
N GLY A 230 12.93 -28.12 0.63
CA GLY A 230 12.89 -26.90 -0.16
C GLY A 230 12.55 -25.71 0.73
N ILE A 231 13.47 -24.75 0.81
CA ILE A 231 13.33 -23.58 1.68
C ILE A 231 13.16 -22.33 0.82
N LYS A 232 12.16 -21.49 1.13
CA LYS A 232 12.02 -20.16 0.52
C LYS A 232 11.58 -19.12 1.53
N ASP A 233 11.76 -17.85 1.15
CA ASP A 233 11.13 -16.72 1.82
C ASP A 233 9.73 -16.52 1.22
N PRO A 234 8.65 -16.90 1.92
CA PRO A 234 7.32 -16.90 1.34
C PRO A 234 6.77 -15.47 1.22
N CYS A 235 5.87 -15.28 0.27
CA CYS A 235 5.15 -14.03 0.10
C CYS A 235 4.25 -13.75 1.32
N ARG A 236 4.11 -12.47 1.69
CA ARG A 236 3.19 -12.11 2.78
C ARG A 236 1.74 -12.42 2.38
N PRO A 237 0.89 -12.88 3.31
CA PRO A 237 -0.53 -13.07 3.05
C PRO A 237 -1.19 -11.78 2.56
N GLY A 238 -2.03 -11.86 1.53
CA GLY A 238 -2.78 -10.71 0.98
C GLY A 238 -1.98 -9.80 0.03
N VAL A 239 -0.68 -10.06 -0.20
CA VAL A 239 0.12 -9.31 -1.20
C VAL A 239 -0.47 -9.46 -2.60
N GLN A 240 -0.87 -10.68 -2.97
CA GLN A 240 -1.43 -10.94 -4.29
C GLN A 240 -2.72 -10.13 -4.54
N ASP A 241 -3.65 -10.13 -3.58
CA ASP A 241 -4.88 -9.34 -3.67
C ASP A 241 -4.58 -7.83 -3.72
N SER A 242 -3.60 -7.39 -2.95
CA SER A 242 -3.18 -5.98 -2.92
C SER A 242 -2.59 -5.53 -4.26
N ILE A 243 -1.77 -6.37 -4.90
CA ILE A 243 -1.21 -6.10 -6.23
C ILE A 243 -2.32 -6.08 -7.29
N ARG A 244 -3.28 -7.01 -7.24
CA ARG A 244 -4.46 -6.99 -8.12
C ARG A 244 -5.27 -5.71 -7.94
N LEU A 245 -5.48 -5.25 -6.71
CA LEU A 245 -6.18 -3.99 -6.43
C LEU A 245 -5.41 -2.76 -6.95
N CYS A 246 -4.08 -2.74 -6.82
CA CYS A 246 -3.24 -1.70 -7.42
C CYS A 246 -3.35 -1.71 -8.95
N ALA A 247 -3.27 -2.88 -9.58
CA ALA A 247 -3.39 -3.02 -11.02
C ALA A 247 -4.78 -2.57 -11.53
N ALA A 248 -5.86 -2.99 -10.85
CA ALA A 248 -7.22 -2.53 -11.15
C ALA A 248 -7.40 -1.02 -10.99
N ALA A 249 -6.61 -0.40 -10.12
CA ALA A 249 -6.57 1.04 -9.91
C ALA A 249 -5.66 1.79 -10.91
N GLY A 250 -5.08 1.10 -11.90
CA GLY A 250 -4.16 1.68 -12.89
C GLY A 250 -2.76 1.96 -12.36
N ILE A 251 -2.35 1.32 -11.25
CA ILE A 251 -1.03 1.47 -10.64
C ILE A 251 -0.18 0.26 -10.99
N LYS A 252 0.92 0.47 -11.71
CA LYS A 252 1.85 -0.61 -12.07
C LYS A 252 2.83 -0.86 -10.92
N VAL A 253 2.74 -2.04 -10.30
CA VAL A 253 3.70 -2.51 -9.30
C VAL A 253 4.91 -3.12 -10.00
N ARG A 254 6.12 -2.73 -9.59
CA ARG A 254 7.40 -3.18 -10.12
C ARG A 254 8.23 -3.75 -8.98
N MET A 255 8.84 -4.90 -9.16
CA MET A 255 9.76 -5.51 -8.19
C MET A 255 11.20 -5.13 -8.53
N VAL A 256 11.96 -4.65 -7.56
CA VAL A 256 13.39 -4.32 -7.73
C VAL A 256 14.17 -4.97 -6.60
N THR A 257 15.01 -5.96 -6.90
CA THR A 257 15.67 -6.79 -5.89
C THR A 257 17.12 -7.09 -6.23
N GLY A 258 17.93 -7.34 -5.18
CA GLY A 258 19.30 -7.82 -5.30
C GLY A 258 19.40 -9.32 -5.60
N ASP A 259 18.30 -10.07 -5.50
CA ASP A 259 18.25 -11.50 -5.80
C ASP A 259 18.53 -11.80 -7.27
N ASN A 260 18.86 -13.05 -7.58
CA ASN A 260 19.01 -13.48 -8.96
C ASN A 260 17.69 -13.32 -9.75
N LEU A 261 17.79 -13.30 -11.07
CA LEU A 261 16.65 -13.07 -11.94
C LEU A 261 15.59 -14.19 -11.86
N GLN A 262 16.03 -15.44 -11.64
CA GLN A 262 15.16 -16.60 -11.56
C GLN A 262 14.27 -16.59 -10.31
N THR A 263 14.84 -16.35 -9.14
CA THR A 263 14.09 -16.20 -7.88
C THR A 263 13.17 -14.98 -7.94
N ALA A 264 13.64 -13.85 -8.47
CA ALA A 264 12.81 -12.66 -8.63
C ALA A 264 11.61 -12.93 -9.54
N ARG A 265 11.80 -13.68 -10.64
CA ARG A 265 10.72 -14.09 -11.56
C ARG A 265 9.68 -14.96 -10.87
N ALA A 266 10.10 -15.98 -10.12
CA ALA A 266 9.17 -16.88 -9.44
C ALA A 266 8.34 -16.15 -8.38
N ILE A 267 8.96 -15.30 -7.58
CA ILE A 267 8.24 -14.50 -6.56
C ILE A 267 7.32 -13.49 -7.24
N ALA A 268 7.74 -12.88 -8.35
CA ALA A 268 6.88 -11.96 -9.09
C ALA A 268 5.64 -12.65 -9.70
N LEU A 269 5.75 -13.91 -10.13
CA LEU A 269 4.61 -14.73 -10.55
C LEU A 269 3.69 -15.06 -9.37
N GLU A 270 4.26 -15.48 -8.23
CA GLU A 270 3.50 -15.81 -7.01
C GLU A 270 2.72 -14.59 -6.47
N CYS A 271 3.37 -13.42 -6.44
CA CYS A 271 2.76 -12.14 -6.07
C CYS A 271 1.73 -11.63 -7.10
N GLY A 272 1.74 -12.13 -8.34
CA GLY A 272 0.89 -11.62 -9.42
C GLY A 272 1.36 -10.30 -10.05
N ILE A 273 2.65 -9.97 -9.93
CA ILE A 273 3.29 -8.86 -10.67
C ILE A 273 3.50 -9.26 -12.14
N LEU A 274 3.86 -10.52 -12.37
CA LEU A 274 3.93 -11.14 -13.69
C LEU A 274 2.75 -12.08 -13.86
N THR A 275 2.15 -12.09 -15.04
CA THR A 275 1.06 -13.01 -15.42
C THR A 275 1.54 -14.16 -16.29
N ASP A 276 2.57 -13.95 -17.10
CA ASP A 276 3.11 -14.96 -18.01
C ASP A 276 4.50 -15.43 -17.52
N PRO A 277 4.73 -16.75 -17.35
CA PRO A 277 6.02 -17.29 -16.95
C PRO A 277 7.10 -17.12 -18.02
N ASN A 278 6.79 -16.91 -19.30
CA ASN A 278 7.75 -16.87 -20.42
C ASN A 278 8.21 -15.45 -20.81
N VAL A 279 7.91 -14.45 -19.98
CA VAL A 279 8.28 -13.05 -20.23
C VAL A 279 9.80 -12.87 -20.30
N SER A 280 10.30 -12.23 -21.36
CA SER A 280 11.71 -11.92 -21.56
C SER A 280 12.01 -10.43 -21.35
N GLU A 281 13.24 -10.02 -21.63
CA GLU A 281 13.60 -8.61 -21.75
C GLU A 281 12.67 -7.90 -22.76
N PRO A 282 12.30 -6.62 -22.52
CA PRO A 282 12.76 -5.73 -21.45
C PRO A 282 11.92 -5.74 -20.17
N THR A 283 10.89 -6.58 -20.06
CA THR A 283 9.98 -6.59 -18.90
C THR A 283 10.64 -7.16 -17.64
N ILE A 284 11.55 -8.11 -17.82
CA ILE A 284 12.44 -8.64 -16.78
C ILE A 284 13.87 -8.29 -17.21
N ILE A 285 14.66 -7.65 -16.33
CA ILE A 285 16.01 -7.19 -16.67
C ILE A 285 16.98 -7.39 -15.49
N GLU A 286 18.26 -7.58 -15.78
CA GLU A 286 19.30 -7.50 -14.75
C GLU A 286 19.78 -6.06 -14.52
N GLY A 287 20.10 -5.72 -13.26
CA GLY A 287 20.59 -4.39 -12.90
C GLY A 287 21.84 -3.95 -13.66
N LYS A 288 22.73 -4.90 -13.99
CA LYS A 288 23.93 -4.64 -14.80
C LYS A 288 23.56 -4.15 -16.21
N THR A 289 22.72 -4.91 -16.92
CA THR A 289 22.23 -4.54 -18.26
C THR A 289 21.54 -3.18 -18.24
N PHE A 290 20.71 -2.92 -17.22
CA PHE A 290 20.00 -1.66 -17.07
C PHE A 290 20.93 -0.45 -16.86
N ARG A 291 22.03 -0.63 -16.13
CA ARG A 291 23.02 0.42 -15.90
C ARG A 291 23.81 0.76 -17.15
N GLU A 292 24.08 -0.22 -18.00
CA GLU A 292 24.83 -0.06 -19.24
C GLU A 292 24.05 0.67 -20.35
N LEU A 293 22.72 0.77 -20.22
CA LEU A 293 21.87 1.57 -21.13
C LEU A 293 22.19 3.06 -21.06
N SER A 294 22.07 3.75 -22.20
CA SER A 294 22.08 5.22 -22.23
C SER A 294 20.86 5.82 -21.52
N ASP A 295 20.91 7.10 -21.15
CA ASP A 295 19.82 7.74 -20.40
C ASP A 295 18.49 7.73 -21.17
N LEU A 296 18.50 7.97 -22.49
CA LEU A 296 17.30 7.96 -23.33
C LEU A 296 16.70 6.55 -23.47
N GLU A 297 17.55 5.53 -23.69
CA GLU A 297 17.11 4.13 -23.76
C GLU A 297 16.58 3.66 -22.41
N ARG A 298 17.21 4.08 -21.31
CA ARG A 298 16.78 3.75 -19.96
C ARG A 298 15.38 4.27 -19.68
N GLU A 299 15.06 5.49 -20.11
CA GLU A 299 13.72 6.06 -20.00
C GLU A 299 12.68 5.28 -20.83
N GLU A 300 13.03 4.83 -22.05
CA GLU A 300 12.13 3.98 -22.87
C GLU A 300 11.86 2.61 -22.26
N VAL A 301 12.91 2.01 -21.71
CA VAL A 301 12.88 0.66 -21.13
C VAL A 301 12.19 0.67 -19.75
N ALA A 302 12.34 1.73 -18.96
CA ALA A 302 11.77 1.87 -17.62
C ALA A 302 10.24 1.66 -17.58
N ASP A 303 9.52 2.14 -18.60
CA ASP A 303 8.06 1.97 -18.69
C ASP A 303 7.67 0.49 -18.82
N LYS A 304 8.50 -0.32 -19.50
CA LYS A 304 8.24 -1.73 -19.77
C LYS A 304 8.67 -2.65 -18.62
N ILE A 305 9.70 -2.28 -17.85
CA ILE A 305 10.20 -3.08 -16.71
C ILE A 305 9.09 -3.34 -15.69
N SER A 306 8.98 -4.61 -15.28
CA SER A 306 8.16 -5.08 -14.15
C SER A 306 9.01 -5.74 -13.07
N VAL A 307 10.13 -6.38 -13.44
CA VAL A 307 11.05 -7.02 -12.49
C VAL A 307 12.50 -6.69 -12.83
N MET A 308 13.26 -6.24 -11.84
CA MET A 308 14.70 -6.05 -11.95
C MET A 308 15.42 -6.91 -10.90
N GLY A 309 16.24 -7.86 -11.38
CA GLY A 309 17.08 -8.73 -10.54
C GLY A 309 18.53 -8.23 -10.46
N ARG A 310 19.30 -8.72 -9.48
CA ARG A 310 20.70 -8.35 -9.21
C ARG A 310 20.92 -6.83 -9.16
N SER A 311 19.93 -6.09 -8.66
CA SER A 311 19.97 -4.63 -8.56
C SER A 311 20.89 -4.19 -7.43
N SER A 312 21.75 -3.22 -7.71
CA SER A 312 22.45 -2.44 -6.67
C SER A 312 21.59 -1.26 -6.18
N PRO A 313 21.95 -0.60 -5.06
CA PRO A 313 21.28 0.61 -4.60
C PRO A 313 21.20 1.71 -5.68
N ASN A 314 22.27 1.86 -6.47
CA ASN A 314 22.34 2.85 -7.52
C ASN A 314 21.39 2.54 -8.69
N ASP A 315 21.17 1.26 -9.00
CA ASP A 315 20.26 0.86 -10.08
C ASP A 315 18.81 1.16 -9.72
N LYS A 316 18.44 0.98 -8.43
CA LYS A 316 17.12 1.40 -7.90
C LYS A 316 16.90 2.89 -8.12
N LEU A 317 17.89 3.71 -7.76
CA LEU A 317 17.86 5.16 -7.93
C LEU A 317 17.72 5.55 -9.41
N LEU A 318 18.49 4.93 -10.30
CA LEU A 318 18.42 5.18 -11.74
C LEU A 318 17.05 4.84 -12.33
N LEU A 319 16.42 3.75 -11.89
CA LEU A 319 15.08 3.38 -12.31
C LEU A 319 14.04 4.41 -11.85
N VAL A 320 14.12 4.84 -10.60
CA VAL A 320 13.23 5.87 -10.05
C VAL A 320 13.36 7.17 -10.86
N LYS A 321 14.58 7.63 -11.13
CA LYS A 321 14.81 8.84 -11.95
C LYS A 321 14.26 8.71 -13.36
N ALA A 322 14.51 7.58 -14.03
CA ALA A 322 14.01 7.33 -15.39
C ALA A 322 12.47 7.38 -15.45
N LEU A 323 11.79 6.74 -14.49
CA LEU A 323 10.32 6.78 -14.40
C LEU A 323 9.79 8.19 -14.13
N ARG A 324 10.44 8.95 -13.23
CA ARG A 324 10.05 10.34 -12.93
C ARG A 324 10.22 11.25 -14.15
N ASN A 325 11.31 11.10 -14.90
CA ASN A 325 11.55 11.85 -16.14
C ASN A 325 10.48 11.58 -17.20
N ARG A 326 9.98 10.34 -17.25
CA ARG A 326 8.84 9.93 -18.08
C ARG A 326 7.49 10.50 -17.64
N GLY A 327 7.45 11.24 -16.53
CA GLY A 327 6.24 11.86 -16.01
C GLY A 327 5.40 10.95 -15.11
N HIS A 328 5.89 9.75 -14.77
CA HIS A 328 5.25 8.92 -13.76
C HIS A 328 5.39 9.55 -12.38
N VAL A 329 4.34 9.43 -11.57
CA VAL A 329 4.41 9.65 -10.12
C VAL A 329 4.86 8.34 -9.49
N VAL A 330 6.07 8.35 -8.93
CA VAL A 330 6.77 7.16 -8.46
C VAL A 330 6.72 7.06 -6.95
N ALA A 331 6.09 5.99 -6.45
CA ALA A 331 6.21 5.58 -5.07
C ALA A 331 7.26 4.48 -4.94
N VAL A 332 8.09 4.53 -3.90
CA VAL A 332 9.11 3.51 -3.62
C VAL A 332 8.85 2.92 -2.25
N THR A 333 8.90 1.59 -2.12
CA THR A 333 8.89 0.91 -0.82
C THR A 333 10.22 0.23 -0.56
N GLY A 334 10.76 0.41 0.64
CA GLY A 334 12.01 -0.23 1.05
C GLY A 334 12.18 -0.31 2.57
N ASP A 335 12.98 -1.24 3.04
CA ASP A 335 13.25 -1.50 4.45
C ASP A 335 14.76 -1.35 4.77
N GLY A 336 15.64 -1.53 3.79
CA GLY A 336 17.09 -1.48 3.97
C GLY A 336 17.70 -0.08 3.85
N THR A 337 18.92 0.07 4.39
CA THR A 337 19.78 1.25 4.17
C THR A 337 20.09 1.48 2.69
N ASN A 338 20.10 0.40 1.92
CA ASN A 338 20.29 0.38 0.47
C ASN A 338 19.17 1.09 -0.30
N ASP A 339 17.98 1.21 0.28
CA ASP A 339 16.82 1.82 -0.36
C ASP A 339 16.73 3.32 -0.08
N ALA A 340 17.46 3.82 0.92
CA ALA A 340 17.41 5.21 1.36
C ALA A 340 17.57 6.25 0.21
N PRO A 341 18.53 6.09 -0.74
CA PRO A 341 18.64 7.03 -1.86
C PRO A 341 17.41 7.01 -2.77
N ALA A 342 16.87 5.82 -3.06
CA ALA A 342 15.70 5.67 -3.92
C ALA A 342 14.42 6.18 -3.24
N LEU A 343 14.28 5.95 -1.92
CA LEU A 343 13.17 6.47 -1.10
C LEU A 343 13.18 8.01 -1.09
N HIS A 344 14.36 8.63 -0.99
CA HIS A 344 14.49 10.07 -0.96
C HIS A 344 14.22 10.73 -2.32
N GLU A 345 14.61 10.08 -3.42
CA GLU A 345 14.42 10.59 -4.79
C GLU A 345 12.98 10.38 -5.31
N ALA A 346 12.24 9.42 -4.76
CA ALA A 346 10.87 9.15 -5.15
C ALA A 346 9.94 10.35 -4.90
N ASP A 347 8.80 10.39 -5.60
CA ASP A 347 7.76 11.36 -5.28
C ASP A 347 7.06 11.01 -3.95
N ILE A 348 7.06 9.72 -3.59
CA ILE A 348 6.65 9.21 -2.28
C ILE A 348 7.60 8.08 -1.84
N GLY A 349 8.33 8.28 -0.73
CA GLY A 349 9.07 7.22 -0.06
C GLY A 349 8.24 6.52 1.02
N LEU A 350 8.15 5.19 0.98
CA LEU A 350 7.47 4.35 1.97
C LEU A 350 8.45 3.39 2.65
N SER A 351 8.49 3.36 3.98
CA SER A 351 9.30 2.39 4.71
C SER A 351 8.49 1.44 5.59
N MET A 352 9.05 0.27 5.85
CA MET A 352 8.54 -0.65 6.86
C MET A 352 8.84 -0.15 8.28
N GLY A 353 7.90 -0.36 9.19
CA GLY A 353 7.93 0.16 10.56
C GLY A 353 8.62 -0.78 11.53
N ILE A 354 8.47 -2.10 11.34
CA ILE A 354 9.05 -3.12 12.22
C ILE A 354 10.41 -3.56 11.68
N GLN A 355 10.46 -4.06 10.43
CA GLN A 355 11.67 -4.56 9.80
C GLN A 355 12.56 -3.46 9.19
N GLY A 356 12.01 -2.27 8.97
CA GLY A 356 12.75 -1.16 8.38
C GLY A 356 13.88 -0.65 9.27
N THR A 357 15.04 -0.41 8.66
CA THR A 357 16.17 0.27 9.28
C THR A 357 15.82 1.74 9.59
N GLU A 358 16.44 2.31 10.62
CA GLU A 358 16.18 3.73 10.99
C GLU A 358 16.53 4.69 9.84
N VAL A 359 17.58 4.39 9.05
CA VAL A 359 17.94 5.18 7.86
C VAL A 359 16.85 5.16 6.79
N ALA A 360 16.21 4.00 6.57
CA ALA A 360 15.08 3.90 5.64
C ALA A 360 13.86 4.68 6.16
N LYS A 361 13.56 4.57 7.46
CA LYS A 361 12.47 5.34 8.10
C LYS A 361 12.69 6.84 7.99
N GLU A 362 13.92 7.31 8.25
CA GLU A 362 14.28 8.72 8.14
C GLU A 362 14.24 9.27 6.72
N SER A 363 14.50 8.42 5.72
CA SER A 363 14.45 8.80 4.31
C SER A 363 13.03 8.73 3.71
N SER A 364 12.08 8.09 4.40
CA SER A 364 10.71 7.91 3.94
C SER A 364 9.76 9.05 4.32
N ASP A 365 8.72 9.25 3.52
CA ASP A 365 7.64 10.19 3.79
C ASP A 365 6.49 9.55 4.58
N ILE A 366 6.29 8.23 4.42
CA ILE A 366 5.23 7.45 5.07
C ILE A 366 5.84 6.15 5.62
N ILE A 367 5.57 5.87 6.91
CA ILE A 367 5.99 4.63 7.56
C ILE A 367 4.78 3.70 7.73
N ILE A 368 4.89 2.47 7.24
CA ILE A 368 3.90 1.41 7.39
C ILE A 368 4.18 0.67 8.71
N LEU A 369 3.35 0.90 9.72
CA LEU A 369 3.62 0.45 11.10
C LEU A 369 3.45 -1.06 11.31
N ASP A 370 2.78 -1.76 10.40
CA ASP A 370 2.45 -3.18 10.51
C ASP A 370 3.14 -4.06 9.45
N ASP A 371 4.06 -3.49 8.67
CA ASP A 371 4.80 -4.15 7.58
C ASP A 371 3.90 -4.93 6.60
N ASN A 372 2.66 -4.47 6.43
CA ASN A 372 1.69 -5.13 5.57
C ASN A 372 1.49 -4.33 4.27
N PHE A 373 1.73 -4.99 3.13
CA PHE A 373 1.51 -4.38 1.82
C PHE A 373 0.03 -3.97 1.59
N ALA A 374 -0.93 -4.60 2.26
CA ALA A 374 -2.33 -4.17 2.22
C ALA A 374 -2.54 -2.76 2.79
N THR A 375 -1.69 -2.33 3.73
CA THR A 375 -1.72 -0.97 4.28
C THR A 375 -1.36 0.05 3.21
N LEU A 376 -0.43 -0.27 2.29
CA LEU A 376 -0.11 0.59 1.15
C LEU A 376 -1.36 0.88 0.30
N VAL A 377 -2.17 -0.13 0.02
CA VAL A 377 -3.42 0.05 -0.75
C VAL A 377 -4.39 0.99 -0.02
N ARG A 378 -4.44 0.90 1.31
CA ARG A 378 -5.23 1.84 2.13
C ARG A 378 -4.68 3.26 2.03
N VAL A 379 -3.35 3.45 2.01
CA VAL A 379 -2.72 4.77 1.85
C VAL A 379 -3.09 5.38 0.49
N VAL A 380 -3.00 4.62 -0.60
CA VAL A 380 -3.46 5.07 -1.94
C VAL A 380 -4.92 5.52 -1.89
N ARG A 381 -5.79 4.69 -1.30
CA ARG A 381 -7.22 4.99 -1.17
C ARG A 381 -7.47 6.28 -0.38
N TRP A 382 -6.73 6.50 0.70
CA TRP A 382 -6.78 7.74 1.46
C TRP A 382 -6.27 8.93 0.65
N GLY A 383 -5.18 8.80 -0.08
CA GLY A 383 -4.65 9.87 -0.94
C GLY A 383 -5.64 10.31 -2.00
N ARG A 384 -6.26 9.35 -2.71
CA ARG A 384 -7.34 9.64 -3.66
C ARG A 384 -8.54 10.31 -3.02
N SER A 385 -8.87 9.93 -1.78
CA SER A 385 -9.96 10.57 -1.03
C SER A 385 -9.62 12.01 -0.65
N VAL A 386 -8.38 12.28 -0.23
CA VAL A 386 -7.93 13.64 0.10
C VAL A 386 -8.00 14.53 -1.13
N TYR A 387 -7.46 14.07 -2.26
CA TYR A 387 -7.52 14.81 -3.53
C TYR A 387 -8.97 15.11 -3.95
N ALA A 388 -9.84 14.09 -3.94
CA ALA A 388 -11.25 14.28 -4.26
C ALA A 388 -11.97 15.23 -3.29
N ASN A 389 -11.62 15.20 -2.00
CA ASN A 389 -12.21 16.09 -1.00
C ASN A 389 -11.74 17.54 -1.17
N ILE A 390 -10.48 17.76 -1.56
CA ILE A 390 -9.96 19.09 -1.94
C ILE A 390 -10.75 19.64 -3.13
N GLN A 391 -10.98 18.83 -4.18
CA GLN A 391 -11.76 19.25 -5.34
C GLN A 391 -13.20 19.66 -4.96
N LYS A 392 -13.88 18.87 -4.10
CA LYS A 392 -15.23 19.22 -3.61
C LYS A 392 -15.25 20.56 -2.87
N PHE A 393 -14.26 20.78 -2.00
CA PHE A 393 -14.13 22.03 -1.26
C PHE A 393 -13.88 23.22 -2.19
N ILE A 394 -12.96 23.09 -3.15
CA ILE A 394 -12.67 24.14 -4.13
C ILE A 394 -13.90 24.45 -4.99
N GLN A 395 -14.65 23.44 -5.43
CA GLN A 395 -15.88 23.66 -6.20
C GLN A 395 -16.88 24.51 -5.41
N PHE A 396 -17.08 24.18 -4.13
CA PHE A 396 -17.96 24.92 -3.24
C PHE A 396 -17.47 26.36 -3.05
N GLN A 397 -16.22 26.55 -2.63
CA GLN A 397 -15.65 27.85 -2.33
C GLN A 397 -15.63 28.78 -3.55
N LEU A 398 -15.22 28.28 -4.72
CA LEU A 398 -15.19 29.08 -5.94
C LEU A 398 -16.60 29.51 -6.38
N THR A 399 -17.60 28.62 -6.25
CA THR A 399 -18.99 28.95 -6.61
C THR A 399 -19.50 30.13 -5.80
N VAL A 400 -19.26 30.12 -4.49
CA VAL A 400 -19.77 31.19 -3.64
C VAL A 400 -18.99 32.49 -3.83
N ASN A 401 -17.66 32.44 -3.94
CA ASN A 401 -16.84 33.62 -4.15
C ASN A 401 -17.18 34.32 -5.47
N VAL A 402 -17.38 33.55 -6.54
CA VAL A 402 -17.81 34.08 -7.84
C VAL A 402 -19.20 34.73 -7.74
N ALA A 403 -20.16 34.07 -7.10
CA ALA A 403 -21.50 34.63 -6.93
C ALA A 403 -21.49 35.93 -6.09
N ALA A 404 -20.81 35.92 -4.93
CA ALA A 404 -20.69 37.07 -4.05
C ALA A 404 -20.07 38.28 -4.76
N LEU A 405 -18.98 38.05 -5.50
CA LEU A 405 -18.29 39.09 -6.24
C LEU A 405 -19.17 39.70 -7.33
N ILE A 406 -19.81 38.87 -8.16
CA ILE A 406 -20.65 39.36 -9.27
C ILE A 406 -21.82 40.19 -8.74
N ILE A 407 -22.51 39.72 -7.70
CA ILE A 407 -23.67 40.43 -7.13
C ILE A 407 -23.26 41.80 -6.59
N ASN A 408 -22.18 41.86 -5.80
CA ASN A 408 -21.72 43.10 -5.22
C ASN A 408 -21.28 44.10 -6.29
N VAL A 409 -20.54 43.65 -7.31
CA VAL A 409 -20.09 44.52 -8.41
C VAL A 409 -21.27 45.04 -9.22
N VAL A 410 -22.18 44.16 -9.65
CA VAL A 410 -23.34 44.56 -10.47
C VAL A 410 -24.27 45.49 -9.69
N SER A 411 -24.52 45.21 -8.41
CA SER A 411 -25.35 46.08 -7.56
C SER A 411 -24.69 47.44 -7.31
N ALA A 412 -23.39 47.47 -7.01
CA ALA A 412 -22.67 48.73 -6.78
C ALA A 412 -22.68 49.62 -8.03
N VAL A 413 -22.48 49.04 -9.22
CA VAL A 413 -22.49 49.78 -10.49
C VAL A 413 -23.89 50.27 -10.86
N SER A 414 -24.93 49.48 -10.60
CA SER A 414 -26.29 49.82 -11.04
C SER A 414 -27.06 50.68 -10.04
N SER A 415 -26.91 50.43 -8.75
CA SER A 415 -27.73 51.04 -7.69
C SER A 415 -26.93 51.98 -6.78
N GLY A 416 -25.59 51.94 -6.84
CA GLY A 416 -24.71 52.72 -5.95
C GLY A 416 -24.59 52.15 -4.53
N ASP A 417 -25.32 51.07 -4.22
CA ASP A 417 -25.31 50.41 -2.91
C ASP A 417 -25.12 48.88 -3.05
N VAL A 418 -24.57 48.28 -2.01
CA VAL A 418 -24.20 46.85 -1.96
C VAL A 418 -25.21 46.10 -1.08
N PRO A 419 -25.82 45.02 -1.58
CA PRO A 419 -26.91 44.35 -0.89
C PRO A 419 -26.45 43.55 0.34
N LEU A 420 -25.14 43.25 0.42
CA LEU A 420 -24.51 42.54 1.53
C LEU A 420 -23.51 43.47 2.22
N ASN A 421 -23.67 43.66 3.53
CA ASN A 421 -22.75 44.48 4.29
C ASN A 421 -21.42 43.73 4.59
N ALA A 422 -20.41 44.46 5.06
CA ALA A 422 -19.09 43.89 5.35
C ALA A 422 -19.13 42.77 6.42
N VAL A 423 -19.99 42.90 7.44
CA VAL A 423 -20.13 41.92 8.53
C VAL A 423 -20.80 40.63 8.05
N GLN A 424 -21.79 40.75 7.16
CA GLN A 424 -22.51 39.66 6.51
C GLN A 424 -21.58 38.91 5.56
N LEU A 425 -20.75 39.62 4.78
CA LEU A 425 -19.73 38.98 3.94
C LEU A 425 -18.68 38.25 4.79
N LEU A 426 -18.25 38.82 5.91
CA LEU A 426 -17.37 38.14 6.86
C LEU A 426 -18.00 36.86 7.41
N TRP A 427 -19.30 36.90 7.72
CA TRP A 427 -20.05 35.73 8.17
C TRP A 427 -20.14 34.64 7.09
N VAL A 428 -20.43 35.01 5.84
CA VAL A 428 -20.42 34.07 4.72
C VAL A 428 -19.03 33.45 4.57
N ASN A 429 -17.96 34.25 4.60
CA ASN A 429 -16.58 33.75 4.53
C ASN A 429 -16.27 32.76 5.66
N LEU A 430 -16.73 33.04 6.89
CA LEU A 430 -16.54 32.14 8.01
C LEU A 430 -17.22 30.79 7.78
N ILE A 431 -18.49 30.78 7.34
CA ILE A 431 -19.20 29.54 7.02
C ILE A 431 -18.47 28.78 5.91
N MET A 432 -18.11 29.47 4.83
CA MET A 432 -17.52 28.82 3.66
C MET A 432 -16.15 28.21 3.94
N ASP A 433 -15.25 29.02 4.49
CA ASP A 433 -13.83 28.68 4.56
C ASP A 433 -13.53 27.77 5.76
N THR A 434 -14.20 27.96 6.90
CA THR A 434 -13.92 27.15 8.09
C THR A 434 -14.87 25.96 8.22
N LEU A 435 -16.19 26.21 8.19
CA LEU A 435 -17.18 25.16 8.39
C LEU A 435 -17.30 24.26 7.15
N GLY A 436 -17.40 24.86 5.96
CA GLY A 436 -17.47 24.14 4.69
C GLY A 436 -16.22 23.31 4.40
N ALA A 437 -15.03 23.85 4.67
CA ALA A 437 -13.78 23.07 4.59
C ALA A 437 -13.80 21.87 5.53
N LEU A 438 -14.18 22.06 6.79
CA LEU A 438 -14.22 20.97 7.76
C LEU A 438 -15.24 19.88 7.35
N ALA A 439 -16.39 20.27 6.80
CA ALA A 439 -17.44 19.36 6.38
C ALA A 439 -17.08 18.53 5.15
N LEU A 440 -16.49 19.17 4.13
CA LEU A 440 -16.16 18.54 2.85
C LEU A 440 -14.80 17.83 2.87
N ALA A 441 -13.79 18.37 3.58
CA ALA A 441 -12.45 17.80 3.62
C ALA A 441 -12.35 16.48 4.40
N THR A 442 -13.27 16.25 5.34
CA THR A 442 -13.18 15.13 6.30
C THR A 442 -13.94 13.87 5.90
N GLU A 443 -14.54 13.85 4.71
CA GLU A 443 -15.30 12.72 4.20
C GLU A 443 -14.43 11.45 4.10
N PRO A 444 -14.91 10.27 4.57
CA PRO A 444 -14.15 9.04 4.51
C PRO A 444 -13.97 8.51 3.07
N PRO A 445 -12.93 7.69 2.83
CA PRO A 445 -12.68 7.08 1.53
C PRO A 445 -13.77 6.08 1.14
N ASN A 446 -14.12 6.06 -0.16
CA ASN A 446 -15.04 5.09 -0.76
C ASN A 446 -14.27 4.09 -1.64
N ASN A 447 -14.75 2.84 -1.73
CA ASN A 447 -14.08 1.80 -2.54
C ASN A 447 -14.10 2.10 -4.05
N HIS A 448 -15.09 2.86 -4.54
CA HIS A 448 -15.16 3.30 -5.94
C HIS A 448 -13.93 4.13 -6.35
N LEU A 449 -13.22 4.77 -5.40
CA LEU A 449 -11.99 5.53 -5.71
C LEU A 449 -10.87 4.64 -6.27
N MET A 450 -10.90 3.34 -6.00
CA MET A 450 -9.91 2.38 -6.51
C MET A 450 -10.23 1.88 -7.93
N GLN A 451 -11.39 2.24 -8.51
CA GLN A 451 -11.75 1.87 -9.88
C GLN A 451 -11.41 2.97 -10.89
N ARG A 452 -11.03 4.16 -10.42
CA ARG A 452 -10.60 5.28 -11.26
C ARG A 452 -9.11 5.16 -11.56
N PRO A 453 -8.65 5.58 -12.75
CA PRO A 453 -7.21 5.70 -13.02
C PRO A 453 -6.57 6.77 -12.10
N PRO A 454 -5.24 6.73 -11.91
CA PRO A 454 -4.52 7.78 -11.21
C PRO A 454 -4.64 9.11 -11.96
N VAL A 455 -4.70 10.21 -11.22
CA VAL A 455 -4.75 11.56 -11.80
C VAL A 455 -3.37 11.92 -12.34
N GLY A 456 -3.29 12.34 -13.61
CA GLY A 456 -2.04 12.74 -14.23
C GLY A 456 -1.41 13.97 -13.58
N ARG A 457 -0.06 14.05 -13.56
CA ARG A 457 0.69 15.17 -12.96
C ARG A 457 0.36 16.54 -13.57
N ARG A 458 -0.08 16.57 -14.84
CA ARG A 458 -0.43 17.78 -15.59
C ARG A 458 -1.95 18.01 -15.68
N GLU A 459 -2.77 17.17 -15.04
CA GLU A 459 -4.21 17.37 -15.05
C GLU A 459 -4.58 18.57 -14.17
N PRO A 460 -5.47 19.45 -14.63
CA PRO A 460 -5.88 20.61 -13.86
C PRO A 460 -6.70 20.17 -12.65
N LEU A 461 -6.42 20.78 -11.49
CA LEU A 461 -7.15 20.52 -10.24
C LEU A 461 -8.65 20.81 -10.38
N ILE A 462 -9.00 21.87 -11.14
CA ILE A 462 -10.39 22.22 -11.48
C ILE A 462 -10.76 21.50 -12.78
N THR A 463 -11.57 20.45 -12.67
CA THR A 463 -12.03 19.68 -13.82
C THR A 463 -13.13 20.40 -14.60
N ASN A 464 -13.40 19.97 -15.82
CA ASN A 464 -14.50 20.52 -16.61
C ASN A 464 -15.87 20.28 -15.98
N ILE A 465 -16.01 19.17 -15.25
CA ILE A 465 -17.22 18.84 -14.48
C ILE A 465 -17.44 19.90 -13.39
N MET A 466 -16.36 20.31 -12.70
CA MET A 466 -16.42 21.39 -11.71
C MET A 466 -16.79 22.72 -12.36
N TRP A 467 -16.21 23.06 -13.53
CA TRP A 467 -16.57 24.27 -14.27
C TRP A 467 -18.05 24.31 -14.67
N ARG A 468 -18.59 23.22 -15.22
CA ARG A 468 -20.01 23.11 -15.55
C ARG A 468 -20.87 23.35 -14.30
N ASN A 469 -20.60 22.62 -13.23
CA ASN A 469 -21.36 22.72 -11.99
C ASN A 469 -21.30 24.15 -11.41
N LEU A 470 -20.12 24.75 -11.45
CA LEU A 470 -19.89 26.11 -10.98
C LEU A 470 -20.66 27.15 -11.79
N LEU A 471 -20.59 27.12 -13.12
CA LEU A 471 -21.24 28.11 -13.97
C LEU A 471 -22.76 28.07 -13.80
N ILE A 472 -23.35 26.87 -13.73
CA ILE A 472 -24.80 26.69 -13.54
C ILE A 472 -25.23 27.23 -12.17
N MET A 473 -24.50 26.88 -11.11
CA MET A 473 -24.83 27.33 -9.75
C MET A 473 -24.61 28.83 -9.56
N ALA A 474 -23.48 29.35 -10.02
CA ALA A 474 -23.17 30.77 -9.92
C ALA A 474 -24.18 31.60 -10.70
N PHE A 475 -24.53 31.19 -11.94
CA PHE A 475 -25.55 31.87 -12.74
C PHE A 475 -26.90 31.90 -12.02
N TYR A 476 -27.33 30.77 -11.46
CA TYR A 476 -28.58 30.68 -10.69
C TYR A 476 -28.60 31.61 -9.47
N GLN A 477 -27.55 31.55 -8.64
CA GLN A 477 -27.44 32.39 -7.45
C GLN A 477 -27.43 33.87 -7.81
N VAL A 478 -26.64 34.26 -8.82
CA VAL A 478 -26.58 35.63 -9.33
C VAL A 478 -27.95 36.07 -9.86
N ALA A 479 -28.62 35.26 -10.69
CA ALA A 479 -29.91 35.61 -11.28
C ALA A 479 -30.99 35.86 -10.21
N ILE A 480 -31.09 34.98 -9.20
CA ILE A 480 -32.05 35.16 -8.10
C ILE A 480 -31.72 36.39 -7.28
N LEU A 481 -30.45 36.54 -6.89
CA LEU A 481 -30.07 37.60 -5.96
C LEU A 481 -30.17 38.97 -6.63
N LEU A 482 -29.78 39.12 -7.90
CA LEU A 482 -30.03 40.35 -8.65
C LEU A 482 -31.52 40.63 -8.84
N THR A 483 -32.34 39.59 -9.09
CA THR A 483 -33.80 39.76 -9.16
C THR A 483 -34.36 40.28 -7.84
N LEU A 484 -33.86 39.78 -6.70
CA LEU A 484 -34.24 40.26 -5.37
C LEU A 484 -33.68 41.66 -5.07
N THR A 485 -32.48 41.99 -5.55
CA THR A 485 -31.91 43.33 -5.37
C THR A 485 -32.72 44.39 -6.12
N PHE A 486 -33.06 44.14 -7.38
CA PHE A 486 -33.74 45.13 -8.24
C PHE A 486 -35.26 45.10 -8.14
N LYS A 487 -35.88 43.93 -8.01
CA LYS A 487 -37.35 43.76 -7.96
C LYS A 487 -37.87 43.32 -6.60
N GLY A 488 -37.01 43.23 -5.58
CA GLY A 488 -37.40 42.73 -4.25
C GLY A 488 -38.49 43.55 -3.57
N LEU A 489 -38.47 44.89 -3.70
CA LEU A 489 -39.47 45.77 -3.07
C LEU A 489 -40.89 45.47 -3.59
N THR A 490 -41.04 45.35 -4.92
CA THR A 490 -42.31 45.00 -5.57
C THR A 490 -42.69 43.54 -5.31
N LEU A 491 -41.73 42.62 -5.38
CA LEU A 491 -41.98 41.17 -5.21
C LEU A 491 -42.42 40.83 -3.78
N LEU A 492 -41.85 41.51 -2.79
CA LEU A 492 -42.18 41.33 -1.37
C LEU A 492 -43.38 42.19 -0.93
N ARG A 493 -43.98 42.98 -1.85
CA ARG A 493 -45.10 43.92 -1.59
C ARG A 493 -44.79 44.92 -0.47
N LEU A 494 -43.56 45.42 -0.41
CA LEU A 494 -43.09 46.36 0.62
C LEU A 494 -43.19 47.83 0.17
N GLU A 495 -43.83 48.11 -0.97
CA GLU A 495 -43.95 49.46 -1.55
C GLU A 495 -44.76 50.44 -0.69
N HIS A 496 -45.49 49.95 0.31
CA HIS A 496 -46.32 50.78 1.21
C HIS A 496 -45.75 50.89 2.64
N ASP A 497 -44.64 50.21 2.91
CA ASP A 497 -43.94 50.30 4.20
C ASP A 497 -42.97 51.48 4.24
N ASN A 498 -42.51 51.82 5.44
CA ASN A 498 -41.48 52.84 5.61
C ASN A 498 -40.23 52.48 4.77
N PRO A 499 -39.78 53.35 3.84
CA PRO A 499 -38.72 53.02 2.87
C PRO A 499 -37.42 52.56 3.53
N ALA A 500 -37.06 53.13 4.69
CA ALA A 500 -35.88 52.71 5.43
C ALA A 500 -36.01 51.29 6.02
N HIS A 501 -37.21 50.91 6.47
CA HIS A 501 -37.47 49.58 7.00
C HIS A 501 -37.55 48.53 5.89
N ALA A 502 -38.23 48.87 4.80
CA ALA A 502 -38.37 48.02 3.62
C ALA A 502 -37.01 47.64 3.02
N GLU A 503 -36.06 48.58 2.97
CA GLU A 503 -34.72 48.34 2.43
C GLU A 503 -33.88 47.41 3.31
N ILE A 504 -33.90 47.60 4.65
CA ILE A 504 -33.18 46.73 5.58
C ILE A 504 -33.81 45.32 5.60
N LEU A 505 -35.13 45.22 5.51
CA LEU A 505 -35.83 43.94 5.42
C LEU A 505 -35.48 43.20 4.11
N LYS A 506 -35.45 43.91 2.98
CA LYS A 506 -34.99 43.38 1.69
C LYS A 506 -33.56 42.85 1.78
N ASN A 507 -32.62 43.65 2.29
CA ASN A 507 -31.22 43.24 2.42
C ASN A 507 -31.05 42.06 3.38
N THR A 508 -31.84 42.02 4.47
CA THR A 508 -31.90 40.88 5.39
C THR A 508 -32.42 39.62 4.70
N PHE A 509 -33.44 39.74 3.86
CA PHE A 509 -33.98 38.62 3.08
C PHE A 509 -33.00 38.12 2.01
N ILE A 510 -32.29 39.03 1.33
CA ILE A 510 -31.22 38.69 0.37
C ILE A 510 -30.11 37.94 1.09
N PHE A 511 -29.65 38.45 2.24
CA PHE A 511 -28.63 37.81 3.06
C PHE A 511 -29.05 36.39 3.51
N ASN A 512 -30.28 36.23 4.01
CA ASN A 512 -30.78 34.92 4.42
C ASN A 512 -30.88 33.93 3.26
N THR A 513 -31.44 34.39 2.13
CA THR A 513 -31.57 33.57 0.92
C THR A 513 -30.20 33.16 0.40
N PHE A 514 -29.21 34.05 0.43
CA PHE A 514 -27.85 33.76 0.01
C PHE A 514 -27.19 32.69 0.88
N VAL A 515 -27.24 32.82 2.22
CA VAL A 515 -26.67 31.82 3.13
C VAL A 515 -27.34 30.47 2.96
N LEU A 516 -28.68 30.42 2.87
CA LEU A 516 -29.39 29.18 2.61
C LEU A 516 -29.02 28.57 1.25
N CYS A 517 -28.88 29.37 0.20
CA CYS A 517 -28.37 28.86 -1.08
C CYS A 517 -26.99 28.21 -0.95
N GLN A 518 -26.12 28.71 -0.06
CA GLN A 518 -24.81 28.07 0.18
C GLN A 518 -24.94 26.75 0.92
N VAL A 519 -25.81 26.65 1.91
CA VAL A 519 -26.10 25.37 2.58
C VAL A 519 -26.51 24.32 1.56
N PHE A 520 -27.41 24.65 0.63
CA PHE A 520 -27.86 23.71 -0.41
C PHE A 520 -26.77 23.41 -1.46
N SER A 521 -25.97 24.42 -1.82
CA SER A 521 -24.81 24.27 -2.71
C SER A 521 -23.75 23.33 -2.11
N GLU A 522 -23.56 23.35 -0.79
CA GLU A 522 -22.63 22.47 -0.09
C GLU A 522 -22.99 20.99 -0.26
N PHE A 523 -24.29 20.64 -0.22
CA PHE A 523 -24.76 19.29 -0.55
C PHE A 523 -24.40 18.92 -2.00
N ASN A 524 -24.65 19.82 -2.96
CA ASN A 524 -24.34 19.59 -4.37
C ASN A 524 -22.84 19.36 -4.61
N ALA A 525 -21.99 20.11 -3.91
CA ALA A 525 -20.53 20.03 -4.05
C ALA A 525 -19.94 18.72 -3.53
N ARG A 526 -20.61 18.02 -2.62
CA ARG A 526 -20.13 16.74 -2.06
C ARG A 526 -19.97 15.63 -3.11
N LYS A 527 -20.83 15.62 -4.12
CA LYS A 527 -20.85 14.61 -5.19
C LYS A 527 -20.96 15.30 -6.55
N PRO A 528 -19.84 15.77 -7.12
CA PRO A 528 -19.84 16.52 -8.37
C PRO A 528 -20.23 15.67 -9.59
N ASP A 529 -19.85 14.39 -9.59
CA ASP A 529 -20.05 13.46 -10.71
C ASP A 529 -21.31 12.59 -10.59
N GLU A 530 -21.79 12.32 -9.38
CA GLU A 530 -22.90 11.38 -9.14
C GLU A 530 -24.26 12.10 -9.11
N LEU A 531 -25.30 11.49 -9.69
CA LEU A 531 -26.68 12.01 -9.68
C LEU A 531 -27.29 12.00 -8.27
N ASN A 532 -26.98 10.98 -7.47
CA ASN A 532 -27.52 10.82 -6.11
C ASN A 532 -26.69 11.58 -5.07
N ILE A 533 -27.06 12.83 -4.82
CA ILE A 533 -26.42 13.72 -3.83
C ILE A 533 -26.59 13.20 -2.39
N PHE A 534 -27.69 12.48 -2.12
CA PHE A 534 -28.01 11.98 -0.78
C PHE A 534 -27.30 10.67 -0.39
N LYS A 535 -26.65 9.99 -1.35
CA LYS A 535 -26.03 8.69 -1.10
C LYS A 535 -24.87 8.84 -0.10
N GLY A 536 -24.96 8.14 1.02
CA GLY A 536 -23.92 8.12 2.05
C GLY A 536 -23.87 9.34 2.96
N ILE A 537 -24.89 10.22 2.99
CA ILE A 537 -24.97 11.34 3.96
C ILE A 537 -24.96 10.85 5.41
N ALA A 538 -25.76 9.83 5.72
CA ALA A 538 -25.85 9.28 7.08
C ALA A 538 -24.51 8.72 7.62
N GLY A 539 -23.57 8.37 6.74
CA GLY A 539 -22.25 7.91 7.12
C GLY A 539 -21.31 9.02 7.62
N ASN A 540 -21.53 10.28 7.21
CA ASN A 540 -20.72 11.42 7.62
C ASN A 540 -21.46 12.29 8.66
N LYS A 541 -21.45 11.83 9.92
CA LYS A 541 -22.08 12.55 11.05
C LYS A 541 -21.56 13.97 11.23
N LEU A 542 -20.28 14.22 10.92
CA LEU A 542 -19.68 15.55 11.05
C LEU A 542 -20.30 16.54 10.05
N PHE A 543 -20.49 16.11 8.80
CA PHE A 543 -21.14 16.93 7.77
C PHE A 543 -22.56 17.34 8.19
N ILE A 544 -23.37 16.40 8.67
CA ILE A 544 -24.73 16.70 9.15
C ILE A 544 -24.71 17.66 10.33
N ALA A 545 -23.79 17.45 11.29
CA ALA A 545 -23.64 18.32 12.45
C ALA A 545 -23.26 19.75 12.04
N ILE A 546 -22.34 19.91 11.09
CA ILE A 546 -21.93 21.25 10.60
C ILE A 546 -23.09 21.95 9.91
N ILE A 547 -23.80 21.28 9.00
CA ILE A 547 -24.98 21.87 8.34
C ILE A 547 -26.02 22.31 9.38
N ALA A 548 -26.32 21.48 10.38
CA ALA A 548 -27.27 21.81 11.43
C ALA A 548 -26.81 23.03 12.25
N ILE A 549 -25.53 23.07 12.63
CA ILE A 549 -24.94 24.22 13.35
C ILE A 549 -25.04 25.49 12.49
N THR A 550 -24.72 25.44 11.21
CA THR A 550 -24.80 26.59 10.29
C THR A 550 -26.21 27.14 10.21
N VAL A 551 -27.22 26.28 10.05
CA VAL A 551 -28.64 26.71 9.99
C VAL A 551 -29.09 27.29 11.33
N VAL A 552 -28.74 26.68 12.46
CA VAL A 552 -29.09 27.19 13.79
C VAL A 552 -28.43 28.56 14.04
N LEU A 553 -27.15 28.71 13.72
CA LEU A 553 -26.45 30.00 13.86
C LEU A 553 -27.05 31.06 12.95
N GLN A 554 -27.47 30.71 11.73
CA GLN A 554 -28.14 31.63 10.82
C GLN A 554 -29.48 32.12 11.39
N VAL A 555 -30.28 31.22 11.96
CA VAL A 555 -31.54 31.60 12.65
C VAL A 555 -31.25 32.51 13.84
N LEU A 556 -30.24 32.20 14.65
CA LEU A 556 -29.85 33.03 15.80
C LEU A 556 -29.42 34.44 15.37
N ILE A 557 -28.65 34.55 14.28
CA ILE A 557 -28.18 35.83 13.77
C ILE A 557 -29.34 36.73 13.36
N ILE A 558 -30.29 36.18 12.60
CA ILE A 558 -31.45 36.92 12.08
C ILE A 558 -32.42 37.30 13.19
N GLU A 559 -32.70 36.41 14.14
CA GLU A 559 -33.74 36.65 15.14
C GLU A 559 -33.24 37.47 16.35
N PHE A 560 -31.94 37.37 16.69
CA PHE A 560 -31.40 37.92 17.94
C PHE A 560 -30.24 38.91 17.75
N LEU A 561 -29.45 38.85 16.67
CA LEU A 561 -28.26 39.71 16.47
C LEU A 561 -28.48 40.87 15.48
N GLY A 562 -29.73 41.33 15.34
CA GLY A 562 -30.11 42.39 14.40
C GLY A 562 -29.30 43.68 14.51
N LYS A 563 -28.97 44.13 15.73
CA LYS A 563 -28.17 45.36 15.96
C LYS A 563 -26.73 45.24 15.47
N PHE A 564 -26.12 44.07 15.58
CA PHE A 564 -24.72 43.86 15.19
C PHE A 564 -24.58 43.62 13.69
N THR A 565 -25.53 42.91 13.09
CA THR A 565 -25.49 42.52 11.67
C THR A 565 -26.31 43.42 10.75
N THR A 566 -26.91 44.49 11.30
CA THR A 566 -27.89 45.37 10.62
C THR A 566 -28.99 44.56 9.92
N THR A 567 -29.54 43.57 10.63
CA THR A 567 -30.64 42.71 10.15
C THR A 567 -31.93 42.95 10.93
N VAL A 568 -33.07 42.65 10.29
CA VAL A 568 -34.41 42.70 10.90
C VAL A 568 -34.97 41.28 11.04
N ARG A 569 -35.82 41.05 12.05
CA ARG A 569 -36.53 39.78 12.20
C ARG A 569 -37.36 39.45 10.97
N LEU A 570 -37.19 38.24 10.47
CA LEU A 570 -37.87 37.75 9.28
C LEU A 570 -39.18 37.05 9.67
N SER A 571 -40.24 37.25 8.90
CA SER A 571 -41.48 36.49 9.10
C SER A 571 -41.29 35.02 8.69
N TRP A 572 -42.08 34.12 9.28
CA TRP A 572 -42.05 32.70 8.94
C TRP A 572 -42.32 32.44 7.44
N GLN A 573 -43.12 33.30 6.80
CA GLN A 573 -43.39 33.25 5.36
C GLN A 573 -42.13 33.54 4.54
N LEU A 574 -41.39 34.59 4.89
CA LEU A 574 -40.13 34.92 4.22
C LEU A 574 -39.07 33.83 4.44
N TRP A 575 -39.02 33.23 5.64
CA TRP A 575 -38.20 32.05 5.88
C TRP A 575 -38.55 30.90 4.92
N LEU A 576 -39.83 30.54 4.75
CA LEU A 576 -40.24 29.49 3.82
C LEU A 576 -39.91 29.82 2.36
N VAL A 577 -40.12 31.07 1.93
CA VAL A 577 -39.76 31.50 0.57
C VAL A 577 -38.25 31.38 0.35
N SER A 578 -37.43 31.82 1.33
CA SER A 578 -35.97 31.70 1.22
C SER A 578 -35.49 30.25 1.15
N ILE A 579 -36.11 29.34 1.90
CA ILE A 579 -35.84 27.90 1.82
C ILE A 579 -36.29 27.33 0.47
N GLY A 580 -37.44 27.74 -0.05
CA GLY A 580 -37.94 27.33 -1.37
C GLY A 580 -37.00 27.76 -2.50
N LEU A 581 -36.51 29.00 -2.47
CA LEU A 581 -35.51 29.50 -3.42
C LEU A 581 -34.19 28.73 -3.32
N ALA A 582 -33.74 28.39 -2.10
CA ALA A 582 -32.55 27.56 -1.93
C ALA A 582 -32.77 26.13 -2.46
N PHE A 583 -33.93 25.54 -2.24
CA PHE A 583 -34.28 24.18 -2.66
C PHE A 583 -34.22 23.98 -4.17
N VAL A 584 -34.60 24.99 -4.97
CA VAL A 584 -34.56 24.92 -6.44
C VAL A 584 -33.14 24.71 -6.98
N SER A 585 -32.09 25.03 -6.19
CA SER A 585 -30.71 24.70 -6.55
C SER A 585 -30.46 23.18 -6.70
N TRP A 586 -31.18 22.31 -6.00
CA TRP A 586 -31.00 20.85 -6.11
C TRP A 586 -31.52 20.26 -7.43
N PRO A 587 -32.79 20.49 -7.84
CA PRO A 587 -33.25 20.09 -9.17
C PRO A 587 -32.40 20.69 -10.28
N LEU A 588 -31.97 21.95 -10.16
CA LEU A 588 -31.12 22.58 -11.15
C LEU A 588 -29.74 21.91 -11.25
N ALA A 589 -29.14 21.51 -10.13
CA ALA A 589 -27.91 20.72 -10.11
C ALA A 589 -28.09 19.40 -10.86
N LEU A 590 -29.22 18.72 -10.63
CA LEU A 590 -29.53 17.44 -11.24
C LEU A 590 -29.68 17.58 -12.76
N VAL A 591 -30.42 18.58 -13.22
CA VAL A 591 -30.56 18.88 -14.66
C VAL A 591 -29.22 19.28 -15.26
N GLY A 592 -28.44 20.12 -14.58
CA GLY A 592 -27.11 20.51 -15.02
C GLY A 592 -26.15 19.34 -15.19
N LYS A 593 -26.27 18.32 -14.33
CA LYS A 593 -25.47 17.08 -14.43
C LYS A 593 -25.77 16.24 -15.67
N LEU A 594 -26.94 16.40 -16.30
CA LEU A 594 -27.30 15.73 -17.55
C LEU A 594 -26.59 16.34 -18.77
N ILE A 595 -26.04 17.55 -18.64
CA ILE A 595 -25.31 18.20 -19.73
C ILE A 595 -23.93 17.52 -19.87
N PRO A 596 -23.63 16.90 -21.02
CA PRO A 596 -22.34 16.25 -21.25
C PRO A 596 -21.22 17.30 -21.27
N VAL A 597 -20.05 16.89 -20.79
CA VAL A 597 -18.88 17.76 -20.66
C VAL A 597 -17.79 17.26 -21.59
N PRO A 598 -17.12 18.13 -22.38
CA PRO A 598 -16.03 17.71 -23.23
C PRO A 598 -14.81 17.26 -22.42
N ASP A 599 -14.04 16.31 -22.97
CA ASP A 599 -12.83 15.79 -22.34
C ASP A 599 -11.67 16.80 -22.32
N ARG A 600 -11.69 17.82 -23.19
CA ARG A 600 -10.65 18.87 -23.26
C ARG A 600 -10.89 19.96 -22.22
N PRO A 601 -9.86 20.44 -21.50
CA PRO A 601 -10.01 21.49 -20.48
C PRO A 601 -10.73 22.72 -21.03
N PHE A 602 -11.72 23.24 -20.29
CA PHE A 602 -12.55 24.37 -20.71
C PHE A 602 -11.73 25.63 -20.99
N LEU A 603 -10.60 25.81 -20.30
CA LEU A 603 -9.66 26.91 -20.50
C LEU A 603 -8.83 26.76 -21.79
N ASP A 604 -8.54 25.54 -22.23
CA ASP A 604 -7.80 25.29 -23.48
C ASP A 604 -8.66 25.59 -24.72
N MET A 605 -9.98 25.57 -24.56
CA MET A 605 -10.91 26.00 -25.60
C MET A 605 -10.82 27.51 -25.85
N PHE A 606 -10.53 28.31 -24.82
CA PHE A 606 -10.33 29.76 -24.95
C PHE A 606 -8.94 30.12 -25.49
N THR A 607 -7.90 29.35 -25.16
CA THR A 607 -6.54 29.59 -25.69
C THR A 607 -6.43 29.25 -27.17
N CYS A 608 -7.22 28.30 -27.69
CA CYS A 608 -7.30 28.05 -29.14
C CYS A 608 -7.85 29.24 -29.95
N CYS A 609 -8.63 30.13 -29.32
CA CYS A 609 -9.14 31.35 -29.96
C CYS A 609 -8.13 32.52 -29.95
N CYS A 610 -6.98 32.37 -29.29
CA CYS A 610 -5.87 33.33 -29.31
C CYS A 610 -4.64 32.69 -29.99
N PRO A 611 -4.47 32.84 -31.32
CA PRO A 611 -3.30 32.31 -32.01
C PRO A 611 -2.09 33.18 -31.67
N GLY A 612 -1.34 32.82 -30.63
CA GLY A 612 -0.16 33.60 -30.27
C GLY A 612 0.52 33.18 -28.98
N LYS A 613 1.03 31.93 -28.93
CA LYS A 613 2.29 31.52 -28.29
C LYS A 613 2.33 29.99 -28.16
N LYS A 614 2.91 29.35 -29.18
CA LYS A 614 3.56 28.05 -29.01
C LYS A 614 5.07 28.30 -28.99
N GLU A 615 5.72 27.56 -28.09
CA GLU A 615 7.14 27.20 -28.08
C GLU A 615 8.15 28.27 -27.61
N ALA A 616 8.55 28.12 -26.34
CA ALA A 616 9.95 28.01 -25.93
C ALA A 616 10.03 27.06 -24.72
#